data_AF-A0A2D4GC23-F1
#
_entry.id   AF-A0A2D4GC23-F1
#
_cell.length_a   1.000
_cell.length_b   1.000
_cell.length_c   1.000
_cell.angle_alpha   90.00
_cell.angle_beta   90.00
_cell.angle_gamma   90.00
#
_symmetry.space_group_name_H-M   'P 1'
#
loop_
_entity.id
_entity.type
_entity.pdbx_description
1 polymer ?
#
loop_
_entity_poly.entity_id
_entity_poly.type
_entity_poly.pdbx_seq_one_letter_code
_entity_poly.pdbx_strand_id
1 'polypeptide(L)'
;KDISIPTMVIIDCLEVERRKLVEEHLSTKVINTIQAARKPSTCRIYNATWKTFCTWCTKTGANQFFPSLAQVLNFLQDGLDRGLSPNTLRRQVAALSCY
;
A
#
# COMPACT_ATOMS: atom_id res chain seq x y z
N LYS A 1 2.47 30.04 -8.07
CA LYS A 1 1.61 28.95 -8.58
C LYS A 1 1.53 27.95 -7.44
N ASP A 2 0.57 28.16 -6.56
CA ASP A 2 0.41 27.43 -5.31
C ASP A 2 0.31 25.93 -5.60
N ILE A 3 1.32 25.20 -5.15
CA ILE A 3 1.29 23.74 -5.12
C ILE A 3 0.42 23.43 -3.91
N SER A 4 -0.89 23.44 -4.13
CA SER A 4 -1.87 22.93 -3.17
C SER A 4 -1.42 21.53 -2.79
N ILE A 5 -0.89 21.39 -1.57
CA ILE A 5 -0.61 20.10 -0.94
C ILE A 5 -1.97 19.38 -0.93
N PRO A 6 -2.17 18.34 -1.76
CA PRO A 6 -3.49 17.74 -1.83
C PRO A 6 -3.73 17.05 -0.49
N THR A 7 -4.72 17.55 0.24
CA THR A 7 -5.43 16.87 1.33
C THR A 7 -5.36 15.37 1.08
N MET A 8 -4.64 14.63 1.91
CA MET A 8 -4.24 13.25 1.65
C MET A 8 -5.46 12.39 1.27
N VAL A 9 -5.73 12.29 -0.02
CA VAL A 9 -6.70 11.35 -0.55
C VAL A 9 -6.07 10.00 -0.29
N ILE A 10 -6.70 9.22 0.58
CA ILE A 10 -6.41 7.81 0.74
C ILE A 10 -6.72 7.17 -0.61
N ILE A 11 -5.73 7.14 -1.50
CA ILE A 11 -5.87 6.51 -2.80
C ILE A 11 -5.97 5.00 -2.61
N ASP A 12 -6.85 4.36 -3.38
CA ASP A 12 -6.99 2.91 -3.33
C ASP A 12 -5.65 2.26 -3.69
N CYS A 13 -5.34 1.16 -3.03
CA CYS A 13 -4.09 0.44 -3.25
C CYS A 13 -3.91 -0.03 -4.71
N LEU A 14 -5.01 -0.30 -5.43
CA LEU A 14 -4.98 -0.62 -6.85
C LEU A 14 -4.60 0.59 -7.70
N GLU A 15 -4.95 1.81 -7.27
CA GLU A 15 -4.55 3.03 -7.96
C GLU A 15 -3.05 3.31 -7.77
N VAL A 16 -2.49 3.00 -6.60
CA VAL A 16 -1.04 3.05 -6.35
C VAL A 16 -0.31 2.09 -7.28
N GLU A 17 -0.74 0.83 -7.29
CA GLU A 17 -0.19 -0.21 -8.18
C GLU A 17 -0.32 0.20 -9.65
N ARG A 18 -1.46 0.76 -10.06
CA ARG A 18 -1.68 1.24 -11.43
C ARG A 18 -0.67 2.31 -11.82
N ARG A 19 -0.41 3.30 -10.95
CA ARG A 19 0.54 4.38 -11.22
C ARG A 19 1.96 3.83 -11.40
N LYS A 20 2.40 2.97 -10.49
CA LYS A 20 3.71 2.31 -10.58
C LYS A 20 3.86 1.51 -11.88
N LEU A 21 2.85 0.73 -12.25
CA LEU A 21 2.90 -0.05 -13.50
C LEU A 21 2.90 0.84 -14.76
N VAL A 22 2.25 2.01 -14.71
CA VAL A 22 2.33 3.01 -15.79
C VAL A 22 3.73 3.63 -15.86
N GLU A 23 4.35 3.93 -14.73
CA GLU A 23 5.74 4.41 -14.65
C GLU A 23 6.74 3.37 -15.19
N GLU A 24 6.45 2.08 -15.01
CA GLU A 24 7.18 0.95 -15.63
C GLU A 24 6.83 0.74 -17.12
N HIS A 25 6.12 1.69 -17.75
CA HIS A 25 5.77 1.68 -19.18
C HIS A 25 4.93 0.46 -19.63
N LEU A 26 4.17 -0.15 -18.70
CA LEU A 26 3.26 -1.24 -19.05
C LEU A 26 1.99 -0.70 -19.71
N SER A 27 1.47 -1.44 -20.70
CA SER A 27 0.22 -1.06 -21.36
C SER A 27 -0.97 -1.17 -20.41
N THR A 28 -1.96 -0.29 -20.57
CA THR A 28 -3.23 -0.32 -19.81
C THR A 28 -3.91 -1.69 -19.86
N LYS A 29 -3.81 -2.41 -20.99
CA LYS A 29 -4.38 -3.76 -21.14
C LYS A 29 -3.71 -4.75 -20.18
N VAL A 30 -2.38 -4.75 -20.09
CA VAL A 30 -1.61 -5.60 -19.16
C VAL A 30 -1.95 -5.25 -17.72
N ILE A 31 -2.02 -3.97 -17.39
CA ILE A 31 -2.36 -3.50 -16.04
C ILE A 31 -3.76 -3.98 -15.63
N ASN A 32 -4.75 -3.84 -16.51
CA ASN A 32 -6.10 -4.34 -16.26
C ASN A 32 -6.12 -5.85 -16.05
N THR A 33 -5.35 -6.62 -16.82
CA THR A 33 -5.23 -8.07 -16.62
C THR A 33 -4.61 -8.41 -15.27
N ILE A 34 -3.53 -7.73 -14.87
CA ILE A 34 -2.89 -7.93 -13.55
C ILE A 34 -3.89 -7.67 -12.42
N GLN A 35 -4.62 -6.56 -12.50
CA GLN A 35 -5.61 -6.20 -11.48
C GLN A 35 -6.81 -7.14 -11.47
N ALA A 36 -7.31 -7.54 -12.64
CA ALA A 36 -8.44 -8.47 -12.77
C ALA A 36 -8.09 -9.91 -12.37
N ALA A 37 -6.82 -10.32 -12.48
CA ALA A 37 -6.36 -11.64 -12.05
C ALA A 37 -6.40 -11.80 -10.52
N ARG A 38 -6.50 -10.70 -9.75
CA ARG A 38 -6.56 -10.74 -8.30
C ARG A 38 -8.00 -11.01 -7.83
N LYS A 39 -8.17 -11.98 -6.93
CA LYS A 39 -9.47 -12.28 -6.31
C LYS A 39 -10.02 -11.03 -5.58
N PRO A 40 -11.31 -10.71 -5.70
CA PRO A 40 -11.90 -9.53 -5.04
C PRO A 40 -11.70 -9.50 -3.52
N SER A 41 -11.70 -10.66 -2.86
CA SER A 41 -11.41 -10.78 -1.43
C SER A 41 -9.98 -10.36 -1.09
N THR A 42 -9.01 -10.74 -1.92
CA THR A 42 -7.62 -10.30 -1.78
C THR A 42 -7.51 -8.79 -1.95
N CYS A 43 -8.15 -8.20 -2.97
CA CYS A 43 -8.15 -6.75 -3.18
C CYS A 43 -8.68 -5.98 -1.95
N ARG A 44 -9.77 -6.46 -1.33
CA ARG A 44 -10.33 -5.84 -0.12
C ARG A 44 -9.34 -5.86 1.06
N ILE A 45 -8.66 -6.99 1.27
CA ILE A 45 -7.65 -7.14 2.34
C ILE A 45 -6.45 -6.23 2.09
N TYR A 46 -6.02 -6.17 0.84
CA TYR A 46 -4.90 -5.36 0.37
C TYR A 46 -5.20 -3.87 0.59
N ASN A 47 -6.38 -3.42 0.17
CA ASN A 47 -6.83 -2.05 0.41
C ASN A 47 -6.95 -1.72 1.91
N ALA A 48 -7.52 -2.63 2.72
CA ALA A 48 -7.60 -2.43 4.17
C ALA A 48 -6.21 -2.32 4.83
N THR A 49 -5.25 -3.13 4.35
CA THR A 49 -3.85 -3.06 4.79
C THR A 49 -3.23 -1.73 4.41
N TRP A 50 -3.40 -1.31 3.15
CA TRP A 50 -2.89 -0.03 2.66
C TRP A 50 -3.41 1.15 3.47
N LYS A 51 -4.72 1.20 3.75
CA LYS A 51 -5.33 2.23 4.61
C LYS A 51 -4.73 2.26 6.01
N THR A 52 -4.49 1.09 6.58
CA THR A 52 -3.84 0.95 7.90
C THR A 52 -2.41 1.50 7.86
N PHE A 53 -1.68 1.19 6.79
CA PHE A 53 -0.33 1.68 6.57
C PHE A 53 -0.27 3.20 6.35
N CYS A 54 -1.14 3.79 5.52
CA CYS A 54 -1.26 5.24 5.34
C CYS A 54 -1.57 5.96 6.65
N THR A 55 -2.48 5.39 7.46
CA THR A 55 -2.82 5.93 8.78
C THR A 55 -1.61 5.88 9.72
N TRP A 56 -0.85 4.78 9.69
CA TRP A 56 0.38 4.66 10.45
C TRP A 56 1.43 5.68 9.98
N CYS A 57 1.62 5.84 8.67
CA CYS A 57 2.57 6.81 8.10
C CYS A 57 2.23 8.24 8.50
N THR A 58 0.94 8.61 8.47
CA THR A 58 0.48 9.92 8.93
C THR A 58 0.81 10.16 10.41
N LYS A 59 0.70 9.13 11.25
CA LYS A 59 1.00 9.21 12.69
C LYS A 59 2.48 9.30 12.99
N THR A 60 3.32 8.62 12.22
CA THR A 60 4.77 8.53 12.45
C THR A 60 5.58 9.53 11.62
N GLY A 61 4.94 10.31 10.75
CA GLY A 61 5.60 11.22 9.81
C GLY A 61 6.33 10.49 8.68
N ALA A 62 6.01 9.21 8.43
CA ALA A 62 6.60 8.43 7.36
C ALA A 62 5.99 8.76 5.98
N ASN A 63 6.77 8.50 4.92
CA ASN A 63 6.26 8.64 3.56
C ASN A 63 5.44 7.40 3.18
N GLN A 64 4.17 7.60 2.84
CA GLN A 64 3.28 6.51 2.46
C GLN A 64 3.56 5.93 1.06
N PHE A 65 4.06 6.73 0.11
CA PHE A 65 4.28 6.30 -1.28
C PHE A 65 5.67 5.69 -1.50
N PHE A 66 6.67 6.21 -0.78
CA PHE A 66 8.05 5.75 -0.87
C PHE A 66 8.61 5.50 0.53
N PRO A 67 8.07 4.53 1.27
CA PRO A 67 8.61 4.19 2.58
C PRO A 67 9.99 3.54 2.42
N SER A 68 10.92 3.95 3.27
CA SER A 68 12.16 3.19 3.47
C SER A 68 11.87 1.80 4.02
N LEU A 69 12.77 0.85 3.80
CA LEU A 69 12.68 -0.49 4.40
C LEU A 69 12.52 -0.41 5.92
N ALA A 70 13.24 0.50 6.59
CA ALA A 70 13.13 0.72 8.03
C ALA A 70 11.72 1.14 8.45
N GLN A 71 11.06 2.01 7.69
CA GLN A 71 9.67 2.42 7.98
C GLN A 71 8.69 1.26 7.81
N VAL A 72 8.86 0.43 6.79
CA VAL A 72 8.04 -0.78 6.61
C VAL A 72 8.24 -1.76 7.77
N LEU A 73 9.50 -1.98 8.19
CA LEU A 73 9.81 -2.88 9.31
C LEU A 73 9.26 -2.34 10.64
N ASN A 74 9.35 -1.04 10.89
CA ASN A 74 8.76 -0.40 12.08
C ASN A 74 7.23 -0.53 12.09
N PHE A 75 6.56 -0.38 10.95
CA PHE A 75 5.12 -0.63 10.85
C PHE A 75 4.75 -2.06 11.22
N LEU A 76 5.51 -3.05 10.74
CA LEU A 76 5.27 -4.47 11.03
C LEU A 76 5.57 -4.79 12.50
N GLN A 77 6.63 -4.20 13.06
CA GLN A 77 6.99 -4.35 14.47
C GLN A 77 5.91 -3.76 15.39
N ASP A 78 5.44 -2.55 15.12
CA ASP A 78 4.30 -1.94 15.83
C ASP A 78 3.05 -2.83 15.79
N GLY A 79 2.82 -3.50 14.65
CA GLY A 79 1.75 -4.48 14.50
C GLY A 79 1.95 -5.70 15.40
N LEU A 80 3.16 -6.25 15.43
CA LEU A 80 3.52 -7.38 16.29
C LEU A 80 3.36 -7.03 17.78
N ASP A 81 3.85 -5.86 18.19
CA ASP A 81 3.79 -5.37 19.57
C ASP A 81 2.34 -5.15 20.04
N ARG A 82 1.42 -4.88 19.11
CA ARG A 82 -0.03 -4.79 19.34
C ARG A 82 -0.74 -6.15 19.32
N GLY A 83 0.00 -7.25 19.17
CA GLY A 83 -0.53 -8.62 19.20
C GLY A 83 -1.00 -9.15 17.83
N LEU A 84 -0.59 -8.55 16.71
CA LEU A 84 -0.89 -9.14 15.40
C LEU A 84 -0.13 -10.46 15.23
N SER A 85 -0.84 -11.48 14.76
CA SER A 85 -0.22 -12.78 14.47
C SER A 85 0.83 -12.67 13.34
N PRO A 86 1.87 -13.52 13.34
CA PRO A 86 2.84 -13.58 12.24
C PRO A 86 2.21 -13.82 10.86
N ASN A 87 1.08 -14.54 10.79
CA ASN A 87 0.35 -14.76 9.54
C ASN A 87 -0.30 -13.45 9.02
N THR A 88 -0.78 -12.60 9.93
CA THR A 88 -1.27 -11.26 9.59
C THR A 88 -0.15 -10.39 9.03
N LEU A 89 1.03 -10.42 9.67
CA LEU A 89 2.20 -9.66 9.20
C LEU A 89 2.66 -10.14 7.81
N ARG A 90 2.75 -11.46 7.58
CA ARG A 90 3.05 -12.02 6.26
C ARG A 90 2.08 -11.53 5.17
N ARG A 91 0.79 -11.44 5.52
CA ARG A 91 -0.22 -10.89 4.61
C ARG A 91 -0.05 -9.39 4.36
N GLN A 92 0.35 -8.64 5.38
CA GLN A 92 0.64 -7.21 5.22
C GLN A 92 1.86 -6.98 4.33
N VAL A 93 2.93 -7.77 4.50
CA VAL A 93 4.09 -7.77 3.61
C VAL A 93 3.66 -8.04 2.17
N ALA A 94 2.91 -9.11 1.93
CA ALA A 94 2.45 -9.45 0.59
C ALA A 94 1.59 -8.34 -0.05
N ALA A 95 0.79 -7.64 0.75
CA ALA A 95 0.04 -6.47 0.28
C ALA A 95 0.98 -5.33 -0.10
N LEU A 96 1.86 -4.93 0.81
CA LEU A 96 2.77 -3.79 0.63
C LEU A 96 3.75 -4.00 -0.53
N SER A 97 4.20 -5.23 -0.78
CA SER A 97 5.07 -5.55 -1.91
C SER A 97 4.40 -5.41 -3.28
N CYS A 98 3.07 -5.36 -3.35
CA CYS A 98 2.34 -5.13 -4.60
C CYS A 98 2.24 -3.64 -4.97
N TYR A 99 2.67 -2.73 -4.09
CA TYR A 99 2.57 -1.29 -4.30
C TYR A 99 3.92 -0.67 -4.64
#